data_AF-A0A969MY66-F1
#
_entry.id   AF-A0A969MY66-F1
#
_cell.length_a   1.000
_cell.length_b   1.000
_cell.length_c   1.000
_cell.angle_alpha   90.00
_cell.angle_beta   90.00
_cell.angle_gamma   90.00
#
_symmetry.space_group_name_H-M   'P 1'
#
loop_
_entity.id
_entity.type
_entity.pdbx_description
1 polymer ?
#
loop_
_entity_poly.entity_id
_entity_poly.type
_entity_poly.pdbx_seq_one_letter_code
_entity_poly.pdbx_strand_id
1 'polypeptide(L)' 'VQGNIGPVTPRYQAEKIGGPDHAPHFCAQVFVNQVEYGKGEGRSKKEAEKQAAENALTRLQEQEKLGI' A
#
# COMPACT_ATOMS: atom_id res chain seq x y z
N VAL A 1 27.78 -17.55 1.74
CA VAL A 1 26.33 -17.28 1.90
C VAL A 1 25.99 -16.12 0.98
N GLN A 2 25.35 -16.42 -0.15
CA GLN A 2 24.94 -15.39 -1.11
C GLN A 2 23.57 -14.88 -0.66
N GLY A 3 23.56 -13.73 0.02
CA GLY A 3 22.33 -13.06 0.41
C GLY A 3 21.68 -12.49 -0.83
N ASN A 4 20.93 -13.32 -1.56
CA ASN A 4 20.03 -12.83 -2.59
C ASN A 4 18.92 -12.07 -1.87
N ILE A 5 19.09 -10.76 -1.76
CA ILE A 5 17.98 -9.85 -1.51
C ILE A 5 17.11 -9.96 -2.76
N GLY A 6 16.15 -10.89 -2.75
CA GLY A 6 15.16 -11.00 -3.81
C GLY A 6 14.41 -9.67 -3.95
N PRO A 7 13.80 -9.40 -5.11
CA PRO A 7 13.05 -8.16 -5.32
C PRO A 7 12.06 -7.97 -4.17
N VAL A 8 12.18 -6.82 -3.49
CA VAL A 8 11.34 -6.45 -2.34
C VAL A 8 9.90 -6.43 -2.83
N THR A 9 9.15 -7.49 -2.55
CA THR A 9 7.81 -7.66 -3.11
C THR A 9 6.82 -6.91 -2.21
N PRO A 10 6.14 -5.86 -2.71
CA PRO A 10 5.13 -5.16 -1.94
C PRO A 10 3.92 -6.07 -1.68
N ARG A 11 3.47 -6.12 -0.44
CA ARG A 11 2.26 -6.84 -0.02
C ARG A 11 1.11 -5.86 0.09
N TYR A 12 0.05 -6.10 -0.67
CA TYR A 12 -1.18 -5.31 -0.64
C TYR A 12 -2.23 -6.00 0.21
N GLN A 13 -2.89 -5.25 1.09
CA GLN A 13 -3.98 -5.73 1.92
C GLN A 13 -5.17 -4.78 1.78
N ALA A 14 -6.26 -5.24 1.18
CA ALA A 14 -7.47 -4.44 0.98
C ALA A 14 -8.66 -5.08 1.70
N GLU A 15 -9.34 -4.30 2.53
CA GLU A 15 -10.45 -4.72 3.37
C GLU A 15 -11.62 -3.71 3.29
N LYS A 16 -12.85 -4.22 3.46
CA LYS A 16 -14.04 -3.36 3.56
C LYS A 16 -14.14 -2.88 5.00
N ILE A 17 -13.99 -1.58 5.21
CA ILE A 17 -14.03 -0.97 6.55
C ILE A 17 -15.44 -0.51 6.95
N GLY A 18 -16.39 -0.50 6.02
CA GLY A 18 -17.78 -0.16 6.34
C GLY A 18 -18.52 0.42 5.14
N GLY A 19 -19.44 1.35 5.41
CA GLY A 19 -20.22 2.08 4.41
C GLY A 19 -21.58 1.43 4.09
N PRO A 20 -22.60 2.25 3.74
CA PRO A 20 -23.92 1.78 3.36
C PRO A 20 -23.87 0.95 2.08
N ASP A 21 -24.91 0.17 1.80
CA ASP A 21 -24.96 -0.75 0.65
C ASP A 21 -24.68 -0.07 -0.70
N HIS A 22 -25.02 1.20 -0.82
CA HIS A 22 -24.80 2.02 -2.02
C HIS A 22 -23.49 2.85 -2.01
N ALA A 23 -22.75 2.86 -0.90
CA ALA A 23 -21.45 3.54 -0.79
C ALA A 23 -20.53 2.75 0.16
N PRO A 24 -20.08 1.55 -0.23
CA PRO A 24 -19.17 0.77 0.59
C PRO A 24 -17.81 1.49 0.70
N HIS A 25 -17.25 1.53 1.90
CA HIS A 25 -15.92 2.05 2.17
C HIS A 25 -14.92 0.90 2.26
N PHE A 26 -13.83 1.05 1.52
CA PHE A 26 -12.70 0.13 1.50
C PHE A 26 -11.44 0.86 1.92
N CYS A 27 -10.56 0.13 2.61
CA CYS A 27 -9.22 0.57 2.94
C CYS A 27 -8.22 -0.42 2.36
N ALA A 28 -7.14 0.08 1.78
CA ALA A 28 -6.02 -0.72 1.33
C ALA A 28 -4.71 -0.20 1.94
N GLN A 29 -3.80 -1.13 2.22
CA GLN A 29 -2.50 -0.87 2.82
C GLN A 29 -1.43 -1.60 2.02
N VAL A 30 -0.27 -0.96 1.84
CA VAL A 30 0.90 -1.49 1.15
C VAL A 30 2.02 -1.66 2.15
N PHE A 31 2.52 -2.87 2.27
CA PHE A 31 3.63 -3.21 3.13
C PHE A 31 4.84 -3.63 2.31
N VAL A 32 6.01 -3.07 2.61
CA VAL A 32 7.29 -3.51 2.04
C VAL A 32 8.19 -3.83 3.23
N ASN A 33 8.80 -5.02 3.26
CA ASN A 33 9.59 -5.48 4.41
C ASN A 33 8.88 -5.36 5.77
N GLN A 34 7.57 -5.64 5.82
CA GLN A 34 6.71 -5.50 7.01
C GLN A 34 6.49 -4.06 7.50
N VAL A 35 7.04 -3.07 6.82
CA VAL A 35 6.79 -1.65 7.08
C VAL A 35 5.64 -1.18 6.21
N GLU A 36 4.70 -0.43 6.77
CA GLU A 36 3.64 0.21 6.00
C GLU A 36 4.20 1.39 5.21
N TYR A 37 4.18 1.27 3.88
CA TYR A 37 4.64 2.32 2.97
C TYR A 37 3.50 3.20 2.48
N GLY A 38 2.28 2.68 2.38
CA GLY A 38 1.15 3.46 1.92
C GLY A 38 -0.17 2.90 2.39
N LYS A 39 -1.13 3.79 2.62
CA LYS A 39 -2.51 3.47 2.94
C LYS A 39 -3.42 4.30 2.03
N GLY A 40 -4.50 3.71 1.55
CA GLY A 40 -5.48 4.36 0.70
C GLY A 40 -6.89 3.94 1.07
N GLU A 41 -7.85 4.82 0.84
CA GLU A 41 -9.26 4.56 1.11
C GLU A 41 -10.08 4.88 -0.15
N GLY A 42 -11.18 4.18 -0.34
CA GLY A 42 -11.99 4.38 -1.53
C GLY A 42 -13.33 3.68 -1.47
N ARG A 43 -14.18 4.01 -2.44
CA ARG A 43 -15.52 3.41 -2.58
C ARG A 43 -15.48 2.00 -3.17
N SER A 44 -14.30 1.55 -3.57
CA SER A 44 -14.06 0.21 -4.11
C SER A 44 -12.67 -0.26 -3.72
N LYS A 45 -12.45 -1.59 -3.72
CA LYS A 45 -11.12 -2.19 -3.48
C LYS A 45 -10.05 -1.61 -4.40
N LYS A 46 -10.37 -1.44 -5.69
CA LYS A 46 -9.45 -0.91 -6.70
C LYS A 46 -9.05 0.54 -6.42
N GLU A 47 -10.01 1.37 -6.00
CA GLU A 47 -9.76 2.78 -5.68
C GLU A 47 -8.87 2.90 -4.44
N ALA A 48 -9.19 2.14 -3.39
CA ALA A 48 -8.37 2.07 -2.18
C ALA A 48 -6.95 1.58 -2.50
N GLU A 49 -6.81 0.51 -3.29
CA GLU A 49 -5.52 -0.05 -3.69
C GLU A 49 -4.69 0.92 -4.52
N LYS A 50 -5.30 1.60 -5.51
CA LYS A 50 -4.63 2.63 -6.30
C LYS A 50 -4.08 3.75 -5.43
N GLN A 51 -4.89 4.24 -4.50
CA GLN A 51 -4.46 5.30 -3.59
C GLN A 51 -3.37 4.83 -2.62
N ALA A 52 -3.46 3.58 -2.14
CA ALA A 52 -2.43 3.00 -1.30
C ALA A 52 -1.10 2.84 -2.07
N ALA A 53 -1.16 2.42 -3.34
CA ALA A 53 0.00 2.30 -4.22
C ALA A 53 0.64 3.65 -4.53
N GLU A 54 -0.16 4.68 -4.83
CA GLU A 54 0.34 6.05 -5.04
C GLU A 54 1.07 6.57 -3.79
N ASN A 55 0.45 6.44 -2.62
CA ASN A 55 1.06 6.83 -1.35
C ASN A 55 2.35 6.05 -1.05
N ALA A 56 2.35 4.74 -1.33
CA ALA A 56 3.54 3.91 -1.17
C ALA A 56 4.67 4.31 -2.11
N LEU A 57 4.35 4.61 -3.38
CA LEU A 57 5.33 5.04 -4.37
C LEU A 57 5.96 6.38 -3.97
N THR A 58 5.15 7.35 -3.53
CA THR A 58 5.65 8.64 -3.05
C THR A 58 6.57 8.46 -1.85
N ARG A 59 6.17 7.65 -0.86
CA ARG A 59 7.03 7.36 0.31
C ARG A 59 8.31 6.63 -0.06
N LEU A 60 8.24 5.66 -0.97
CA LEU A 60 9.42 4.95 -1.46
C LEU A 60 10.39 5.93 -2.14
N GLN A 61 9.87 6.81 -3.00
CA GLN A 61 10.66 7.84 -3.66
C GLN A 61 11.29 8.83 -2.67
N GLU A 62 10.57 9.21 -1.61
CA GLU A 62 11.13 10.04 -0.53
C GLU A 62 12.21 9.29 0.27
N GLN A 63 12.01 8.02 0.59
CA GLN A 63 13.00 7.23 1.33
C GLN A 63 14.25 6.93 0.52
N GLU A 64 14.13 6.63 -0.78
CA GLU A 64 15.29 6.51 -1.68
C GLU A 64 16.09 7.82 -1.73
N LYS A 65 15.40 8.96 -1.71
CA LYS A 65 16.05 10.28 -1.71
C LYS A 65 16.73 10.62 -0.38
N LEU A 66 16.30 9.98 0.71
CA LEU A 66 16.88 10.14 2.05
C LEU A 66 18.05 9.19 2.33
N GLY A 67 18.38 8.28 1.41
CA GLY A 67 19.62 7.49 1.44
C GLY A 67 19.79 6.61 2.66
N ILE A 68 18.70 5.98 3.12
CA ILE A 68 18.68 4.99 4.21
C ILE A 68 18.83 3.59 3.64
#